data_AF-A0AAN6TTJ7-F1
#
_entry.id   AF-A0AAN6TTJ7-F1
#
_cell.length_a   1.000
_cell.length_b   1.000
_cell.length_c   1.000
_cell.angle_alpha   90.00
_cell.angle_beta   90.00
_cell.angle_gamma   90.00
#
_symmetry.space_group_name_H-M   'P 1'
#
loop_
_entity.id
_entity.type
_entity.pdbx_description
1 polymer ?
#
loop_
_entity_poly.entity_id
_entity_poly.type
_entity_poly.pdbx_seq_one_letter_code
_entity_poly.pdbx_strand_id
1 'polypeptide(L)'
;MGPHRDGSRIESSLADIKLAGIAFGFTLGFGFLTVWKAIKQTMAVSSPRRSIYVILVWIEIFSNMAIAIMAWLLMEEVLPSGNVTALLAILIVWIFEIHCIMQIIINRVYVVAEDKDFVRKVKWGTAILISAIIIAVSCIWLPAHIIPLPSPRFLAANRIWDPISKALIGAVDASLNIWFLVTVRRVVKFYGLKKYDVLVRFNARLIIFSVSLDALLIGLLFMPNPFIYLMFHPVVYMIKLNIEMTMASLILKLARVPLADTMALRERSRPSMTGRPSETVSV
;
A
#
# COMPACT_ATOMS: atom_id res chain seq x y z
N MET A 1 -28.89 49.54 8.36
CA MET A 1 -28.72 48.44 7.40
C MET A 1 -27.36 47.80 7.65
N GLY A 2 -27.32 46.82 8.55
CA GLY A 2 -26.08 46.09 8.87
C GLY A 2 -25.90 44.91 7.92
N PRO A 3 -24.66 44.55 7.55
CA PRO A 3 -24.43 43.36 6.77
C PRO A 3 -24.44 42.14 7.71
N HIS A 4 -25.51 41.35 7.64
CA HIS A 4 -25.47 39.95 8.09
C HIS A 4 -24.66 39.15 7.08
N ARG A 5 -23.39 38.88 7.40
CA ARG A 5 -22.62 37.77 6.82
C ARG A 5 -22.79 36.58 7.77
N ASP A 6 -23.59 35.61 7.37
CA ASP A 6 -23.78 34.35 8.07
C ASP A 6 -23.50 33.18 7.12
N GLY A 7 -22.83 32.14 7.63
CA GLY A 7 -22.48 30.92 6.90
C GLY A 7 -20.99 30.79 6.58
N SER A 8 -20.26 30.10 7.46
CA SER A 8 -18.87 29.60 7.39
C SER A 8 -18.36 29.22 5.99
N ARG A 9 -17.87 30.21 5.23
CA ARG A 9 -17.07 29.99 4.04
C ARG A 9 -15.69 29.50 4.49
N ILE A 10 -15.39 28.21 4.36
CA ILE A 10 -13.99 27.78 4.27
C ILE A 10 -13.54 28.22 2.87
N GLU A 11 -13.22 29.50 2.72
CA GLU A 11 -12.55 29.99 1.52
C GLU A 11 -11.22 29.25 1.47
N SER A 12 -11.15 28.22 0.62
CA SER A 12 -9.90 27.53 0.35
C SER A 12 -8.92 28.58 -0.16
N SER A 13 -7.85 28.80 0.61
CA SER A 13 -6.84 29.79 0.22
C SER A 13 -6.32 29.45 -1.16
N LEU A 14 -5.91 30.46 -1.94
CA LEU A 14 -5.23 30.22 -3.22
C LEU A 14 -4.04 29.23 -3.06
N ALA A 15 -3.40 29.24 -1.90
CA ALA A 15 -2.35 28.28 -1.55
C ALA A 15 -2.89 26.83 -1.44
N ASP A 16 -4.05 26.63 -0.83
CA ASP A 16 -4.67 25.31 -0.64
C ASP A 16 -5.07 24.70 -1.98
N ILE A 17 -5.67 25.50 -2.87
CA ILE A 17 -6.07 25.08 -4.22
C ILE A 17 -4.84 24.72 -5.05
N LYS A 18 -3.77 25.52 -4.98
CA LYS A 18 -2.51 25.21 -5.66
C LYS A 18 -1.91 23.90 -5.14
N LEU A 19 -1.91 23.71 -3.83
CA LEU A 19 -1.36 22.51 -3.21
C LEU A 19 -2.17 21.26 -3.56
N ALA A 20 -3.51 21.36 -3.54
CA ALA A 20 -4.42 20.30 -3.99
C ALA A 20 -4.22 19.96 -5.47
N GLY A 21 -4.09 20.97 -6.34
CA GLY A 21 -3.80 20.79 -7.76
C GLY A 21 -2.47 20.07 -8.01
N ILE A 22 -1.42 20.41 -7.24
CA ILE A 22 -0.13 19.72 -7.32
C ILE A 22 -0.26 18.26 -6.87
N ALA A 23 -0.95 18.00 -5.75
CA ALA A 23 -1.17 16.65 -5.25
C ALA A 23 -1.98 15.79 -6.24
N PHE A 24 -3.02 16.35 -6.83
CA PHE A 24 -3.84 15.67 -7.84
C PHE A 24 -3.03 15.39 -9.12
N GLY A 25 -2.32 16.40 -9.64
CA GLY A 25 -1.45 16.25 -10.81
C GLY A 25 -0.34 15.21 -10.58
N PHE A 26 0.26 15.19 -9.39
CA PHE A 26 1.22 14.17 -9.00
C PHE A 26 0.57 12.78 -8.98
N THR A 27 -0.60 12.64 -8.38
CA THR A 27 -1.34 11.36 -8.33
C THR A 27 -1.61 10.83 -9.72
N LEU A 28 -2.02 11.67 -10.67
CA LEU A 28 -2.24 11.25 -12.05
C LEU A 28 -0.94 10.85 -12.76
N GLY A 29 0.10 11.68 -12.69
CA GLY A 29 1.38 11.42 -13.35
C GLY A 29 2.09 10.20 -12.79
N PHE A 30 2.26 10.14 -11.46
CA PHE A 30 2.87 9.00 -10.78
C PHE A 30 1.98 7.76 -10.82
N GLY A 31 0.65 7.95 -10.76
CA GLY A 31 -0.34 6.89 -10.93
C GLY A 31 -0.22 6.20 -12.27
N PHE A 32 -0.03 6.94 -13.37
CA PHE A 32 0.22 6.35 -14.68
C PHE A 32 1.45 5.42 -14.70
N LEU A 33 2.57 5.86 -14.12
CA LEU A 33 3.78 5.03 -14.00
C LEU A 33 3.54 3.77 -13.15
N THR A 34 2.75 3.92 -12.09
CA THR A 34 2.39 2.84 -11.17
C THR A 34 1.48 1.81 -11.85
N VAL A 35 0.47 2.26 -12.59
CA VAL A 35 -0.42 1.43 -13.41
C VAL A 35 0.38 0.70 -14.49
N TRP A 36 1.25 1.39 -15.21
CA TRP A 36 2.09 0.77 -16.24
C TRP A 36 2.93 -0.38 -15.68
N LYS A 37 3.50 -0.18 -14.48
CA LYS A 37 4.23 -1.22 -13.77
C LYS A 37 3.33 -2.37 -13.33
N ALA A 38 2.13 -2.08 -12.82
CA ALA A 38 1.14 -3.08 -12.44
C ALA A 38 0.71 -3.93 -13.64
N ILE A 39 0.53 -3.32 -14.82
CA ILE A 39 0.26 -4.03 -16.09
C ILE A 39 1.40 -4.99 -16.42
N LYS A 40 2.65 -4.51 -16.43
CA LYS A 40 3.82 -5.37 -16.70
C LYS A 40 3.92 -6.55 -15.72
N GLN A 41 3.65 -6.32 -14.43
CA GLN A 41 3.64 -7.40 -13.43
C GLN A 41 2.49 -8.37 -13.67
N THR A 42 1.30 -7.87 -14.01
CA THR A 42 0.12 -8.68 -14.32
C THR A 42 0.39 -9.58 -15.53
N MET A 43 0.99 -9.05 -16.60
CA MET A 43 1.33 -9.82 -17.81
C MET A 43 2.41 -10.89 -17.58
N ALA A 44 3.30 -10.69 -16.60
CA ALA A 44 4.35 -11.65 -16.26
C ALA A 44 3.86 -12.86 -15.45
N VAL A 45 2.62 -12.82 -14.93
CA VAL A 45 2.02 -13.91 -14.16
C VAL A 45 1.20 -14.80 -15.08
N SER A 46 1.43 -16.13 -15.03
CA SER A 46 0.76 -17.10 -15.90
C SER A 46 -0.76 -17.17 -15.71
N SER A 47 -1.26 -16.88 -14.50
CA SER A 47 -2.70 -16.85 -14.20
C SER A 47 -3.07 -15.64 -13.32
N PRO A 48 -3.14 -14.43 -13.90
CA PRO A 48 -3.27 -13.19 -13.13
C PRO A 48 -4.53 -13.13 -12.27
N ARG A 49 -5.65 -13.65 -12.79
CA ARG A 49 -6.96 -13.68 -12.11
C ARG A 49 -7.01 -14.62 -10.89
N ARG A 50 -6.04 -15.53 -10.74
CA ARG A 50 -5.95 -16.42 -9.57
C ARG A 50 -4.95 -15.92 -8.53
N SER A 51 -4.15 -14.91 -8.87
CA SER A 51 -3.17 -14.32 -7.96
C SER A 51 -3.85 -13.28 -7.08
N ILE A 52 -4.04 -13.62 -5.81
CA ILE A 52 -4.60 -12.71 -4.79
C ILE A 52 -3.80 -11.39 -4.76
N TYR A 53 -2.47 -11.46 -4.86
CA TYR A 53 -1.61 -10.27 -4.92
C TYR A 53 -1.98 -9.34 -6.09
N VAL A 54 -2.19 -9.88 -7.29
CA VAL A 54 -2.51 -9.07 -8.47
C VAL A 54 -3.87 -8.39 -8.28
N ILE A 55 -4.86 -9.12 -7.75
CA ILE A 55 -6.18 -8.57 -7.45
C ILE A 55 -6.07 -7.41 -6.45
N LEU A 56 -5.33 -7.60 -5.36
CA LEU A 56 -5.13 -6.56 -4.34
C LEU A 56 -4.45 -5.31 -4.91
N VAL A 57 -3.45 -5.47 -5.76
CA VAL A 57 -2.77 -4.34 -6.44
C VAL A 57 -3.76 -3.54 -7.30
N TRP A 58 -4.61 -4.20 -8.07
CA TRP A 58 -5.59 -3.50 -8.91
C TRP A 58 -6.66 -2.80 -8.06
N ILE A 59 -7.18 -3.46 -7.01
CA ILE A 59 -8.14 -2.84 -6.10
C ILE A 59 -7.53 -1.58 -5.45
N GLU A 60 -6.26 -1.64 -5.04
CA GLU A 60 -5.55 -0.50 -4.47
C GLU A 60 -5.49 0.68 -5.46
N ILE A 61 -5.11 0.43 -6.72
CA ILE A 61 -5.05 1.46 -7.77
C ILE A 61 -6.42 2.11 -7.98
N PHE A 62 -7.47 1.29 -8.10
CA PHE A 62 -8.83 1.78 -8.30
C PHE A 62 -9.31 2.59 -7.09
N SER A 63 -8.95 2.17 -5.87
CA SER A 63 -9.32 2.87 -4.64
C SER A 63 -8.68 4.26 -4.57
N ASN A 64 -7.37 4.34 -4.85
CA ASN A 64 -6.63 5.60 -4.91
C ASN A 64 -7.24 6.56 -5.95
N MET A 65 -7.57 6.05 -7.15
CA MET A 65 -8.17 6.85 -8.21
C MET A 65 -9.58 7.33 -7.83
N ALA A 66 -10.39 6.47 -7.23
CA ALA A 66 -11.72 6.83 -6.78
C ALA A 66 -11.68 7.90 -5.67
N ILE A 67 -10.79 7.77 -4.69
CA ILE A 67 -10.60 8.80 -3.64
C ILE A 67 -10.14 10.11 -4.26
N ALA A 68 -9.16 10.09 -5.19
CA ALA A 68 -8.70 11.31 -5.86
C ALA A 68 -9.83 12.05 -6.60
N ILE A 69 -10.66 11.33 -7.36
CA ILE A 69 -11.81 11.90 -8.09
C ILE A 69 -12.84 12.45 -7.10
N MET A 70 -13.20 11.67 -6.08
CA MET A 70 -14.18 12.08 -5.07
C MET A 70 -13.70 13.31 -4.27
N ALA A 71 -12.41 13.36 -3.93
CA ALA A 71 -11.80 14.51 -3.27
C ALA A 71 -11.88 15.77 -4.13
N TRP A 72 -11.64 15.65 -5.43
CA TRP A 72 -11.75 16.74 -6.38
C TRP A 72 -13.19 17.24 -6.51
N LEU A 73 -14.15 16.34 -6.66
CA LEU A 73 -15.57 16.69 -6.76
C LEU A 73 -16.12 17.34 -5.48
N LEU A 74 -15.61 16.95 -4.30
CA LEU A 74 -15.95 17.60 -3.03
C LEU A 74 -15.32 18.99 -2.93
N MET A 75 -14.10 19.18 -3.43
CA MET A 75 -13.41 20.48 -3.42
C MET A 75 -14.08 21.50 -4.36
N GLU A 76 -14.58 21.06 -5.51
CA GLU A 76 -15.34 21.90 -6.45
C GLU A 76 -16.80 22.13 -6.01
N GLU A 77 -17.21 21.60 -4.86
CA GLU A 77 -18.59 21.66 -4.32
C GLU A 77 -19.68 21.08 -5.26
N VAL A 78 -19.28 20.30 -6.28
CA VAL A 78 -20.21 19.53 -7.14
C VAL A 78 -20.96 18.50 -6.30
N LEU A 79 -20.26 17.92 -5.31
CA LEU A 79 -20.86 17.13 -4.25
C LEU A 79 -20.98 18.01 -2.99
N PRO A 80 -22.20 18.24 -2.46
CA PRO A 80 -22.37 19.05 -1.26
C PRO A 80 -21.53 18.51 -0.10
N SER A 81 -20.77 19.40 0.54
CA SER A 81 -20.03 19.10 1.75
C SER A 81 -21.02 18.61 2.83
N GLY A 82 -20.74 17.44 3.42
CA GLY A 82 -21.64 16.80 4.38
C GLY A 82 -22.67 15.82 3.81
N ASN A 83 -22.70 15.58 2.49
CA ASN A 83 -23.55 14.54 1.91
C ASN A 83 -23.13 13.15 2.42
N VAL A 84 -24.02 12.50 3.16
CA VAL A 84 -23.82 11.17 3.77
C VAL A 84 -23.38 10.14 2.73
N THR A 85 -23.95 10.14 1.53
CA THR A 85 -23.64 9.18 0.48
C THR A 85 -22.20 9.34 -0.03
N ALA A 86 -21.76 10.59 -0.23
CA ALA A 86 -20.40 10.87 -0.68
C ALA A 86 -19.36 10.50 0.40
N LEU A 87 -19.66 10.84 1.67
CA LEU A 87 -18.81 10.51 2.81
C LEU A 87 -18.71 9.00 3.04
N LEU A 88 -19.83 8.27 2.94
CA LEU A 88 -19.84 6.81 3.02
C LEU A 88 -19.07 6.16 1.87
N ALA A 89 -19.22 6.68 0.65
CA ALA A 89 -18.49 6.16 -0.51
C ALA A 89 -16.96 6.29 -0.31
N ILE A 90 -16.49 7.47 0.12
CA ILE A 90 -15.07 7.70 0.43
C ILE A 90 -14.60 6.77 1.54
N LEU A 91 -15.40 6.62 2.60
CA LEU A 91 -15.07 5.75 3.71
C LEU A 91 -14.95 4.29 3.28
N ILE A 92 -15.90 3.79 2.48
CA ILE A 92 -15.85 2.40 1.97
C ILE A 92 -14.62 2.19 1.11
N VAL A 93 -14.30 3.11 0.20
CA VAL A 93 -13.12 3.01 -0.66
C VAL A 93 -11.83 3.04 0.18
N TRP A 94 -11.78 3.92 1.20
CA TRP A 94 -10.66 3.99 2.13
C TRP A 94 -10.46 2.68 2.91
N ILE A 95 -11.54 2.02 3.33
CA ILE A 95 -11.48 0.72 4.02
C ILE A 95 -10.80 -0.32 3.13
N PHE A 96 -11.19 -0.39 1.85
CA PHE A 96 -10.56 -1.30 0.90
C PHE A 96 -9.08 -1.00 0.74
N GLU A 97 -8.70 0.27 0.62
CA GLU A 97 -7.32 0.68 0.45
C GLU A 97 -6.42 0.24 1.64
N ILE A 98 -6.83 0.55 2.87
CA ILE A 98 -6.06 0.14 4.07
C ILE A 98 -5.95 -1.38 4.17
N HIS A 99 -7.03 -2.12 3.86
CA HIS A 99 -6.97 -3.58 3.87
C HIS A 99 -6.08 -4.12 2.76
N CYS A 100 -6.16 -3.58 1.55
CA CYS A 100 -5.38 -4.03 0.40
C CYS A 100 -3.89 -3.85 0.64
N ILE A 101 -3.45 -2.66 1.05
CA ILE A 101 -2.03 -2.39 1.27
C ILE A 101 -1.41 -3.28 2.36
N MET A 102 -2.12 -3.46 3.47
CA MET A 102 -1.66 -4.33 4.56
C MET A 102 -1.53 -5.78 4.12
N GLN A 103 -2.50 -6.28 3.35
CA GLN A 103 -2.47 -7.64 2.83
C GLN A 103 -1.37 -7.83 1.77
N ILE A 104 -1.05 -6.80 0.98
CA ILE A 104 0.08 -6.82 0.04
C ILE A 104 1.40 -7.00 0.79
N ILE A 105 1.64 -6.22 1.85
CA ILE A 105 2.87 -6.32 2.67
C ILE A 105 2.97 -7.71 3.31
N ILE A 106 1.89 -8.19 3.93
CA ILE A 106 1.87 -9.51 4.58
C ILE A 106 2.09 -10.63 3.56
N ASN A 107 1.49 -10.53 2.37
CA ASN A 107 1.68 -11.52 1.31
C ASN A 107 3.15 -11.55 0.85
N ARG A 108 3.85 -10.41 0.82
CA ARG A 108 5.29 -10.39 0.54
C ARG A 108 6.12 -11.06 1.63
N VAL A 109 5.78 -10.84 2.90
CA VAL A 109 6.44 -11.57 3.99
C VAL A 109 6.15 -13.05 3.89
N TYR A 110 4.92 -13.43 3.57
CA TYR A 110 4.53 -14.83 3.38
C TYR A 110 5.37 -15.52 2.31
N VAL A 111 5.76 -14.83 1.23
CA VAL A 111 6.63 -15.41 0.20
C VAL A 111 8.04 -15.69 0.73
N VAL A 112 8.61 -14.80 1.55
CA VAL A 112 10.02 -14.87 1.99
C VAL A 112 10.22 -15.64 3.30
N ALA A 113 9.26 -15.61 4.21
CA ALA A 113 9.38 -16.23 5.53
C ALA A 113 9.42 -17.77 5.44
N GLU A 114 10.19 -18.42 6.30
CA GLU A 114 10.26 -19.89 6.39
C GLU A 114 9.01 -20.46 7.05
N ASP A 115 8.59 -19.89 8.19
CA ASP A 115 7.38 -20.30 8.91
C ASP A 115 6.12 -19.64 8.33
N LYS A 116 5.45 -20.37 7.42
CA LYS A 116 4.21 -19.93 6.78
C LYS A 116 3.01 -19.91 7.73
N ASP A 117 3.01 -20.75 8.76
CA ASP A 117 1.88 -20.84 9.70
C ASP A 117 1.88 -19.66 10.65
N PHE A 118 3.05 -19.24 11.13
CA PHE A 118 3.19 -18.00 11.87
C PHE A 118 2.74 -16.79 11.03
N VAL A 119 3.17 -16.70 9.77
CA VAL A 119 2.72 -15.60 8.89
C VAL A 119 1.22 -15.62 8.68
N ARG A 120 0.59 -16.81 8.58
CA ARG A 120 -0.87 -16.92 8.48
C ARG A 120 -1.58 -16.41 9.73
N LYS A 121 -1.04 -16.68 10.92
CA LYS A 121 -1.56 -16.12 12.19
C LYS A 121 -1.45 -14.59 12.20
N VAL A 122 -0.29 -14.05 11.82
CA VAL A 122 -0.08 -12.60 11.69
C VAL A 122 -1.04 -12.00 10.66
N LYS A 123 -1.28 -12.67 9.53
CA LYS A 123 -2.24 -12.23 8.50
C LYS A 123 -3.64 -11.98 9.06
N TRP A 124 -4.18 -12.95 9.76
CA TRP A 124 -5.52 -12.84 10.37
C TRP A 124 -5.53 -11.89 11.57
N GLY A 125 -4.48 -11.92 12.40
CA GLY A 125 -4.33 -10.99 13.52
C GLY A 125 -4.31 -9.53 13.08
N THR A 126 -3.51 -9.18 12.08
CA THR A 126 -3.49 -7.84 11.50
C THR A 126 -4.83 -7.48 10.86
N ALA A 127 -5.47 -8.40 10.14
CA ALA A 127 -6.79 -8.13 9.55
C ALA A 127 -7.82 -7.76 10.61
N ILE A 128 -7.91 -8.53 11.70
CA ILE A 128 -8.84 -8.28 12.81
C ILE A 128 -8.52 -6.95 13.51
N LEU A 129 -7.24 -6.70 13.81
CA LEU A 129 -6.80 -5.45 14.45
C LEU A 129 -7.13 -4.23 13.60
N ILE A 130 -6.81 -4.27 12.31
CA ILE A 130 -7.08 -3.16 11.38
C ILE A 130 -8.59 -2.96 11.20
N SER A 131 -9.38 -4.03 11.08
CA SER A 131 -10.85 -3.91 11.02
C SER A 131 -11.42 -3.26 12.28
N ALA A 132 -10.92 -3.59 13.47
CA ALA A 132 -11.37 -2.97 14.71
C ALA A 132 -11.08 -1.46 14.74
N ILE A 133 -9.88 -1.05 14.31
CA ILE A 133 -9.52 0.38 14.19
C ILE A 133 -10.42 1.08 13.17
N ILE A 134 -10.62 0.47 12.00
CA ILE A 134 -11.46 1.01 10.92
C ILE A 134 -12.91 1.20 11.37
N ILE A 135 -13.50 0.23 12.07
CA ILE A 135 -14.86 0.33 12.59
C ILE A 135 -14.95 1.53 13.55
N ALA A 136 -13.98 1.65 14.48
CA ALA A 136 -13.95 2.77 15.41
C ALA A 136 -13.81 4.13 14.70
N VAL A 137 -12.92 4.24 13.69
CA VAL A 137 -12.78 5.44 12.86
C VAL A 137 -14.10 5.74 12.13
N SER A 138 -14.73 4.73 11.53
CA SER A 138 -15.98 4.89 10.78
C SER A 138 -17.11 5.47 11.63
N CYS A 139 -17.26 4.97 12.87
CA CYS A 139 -18.29 5.43 13.80
C CYS A 139 -18.06 6.86 14.31
N ILE A 140 -16.82 7.36 14.33
CA ILE A 140 -16.49 8.69 14.85
C ILE A 140 -16.37 9.72 13.72
N TRP A 141 -15.72 9.35 12.63
CA TRP A 141 -15.42 10.23 11.50
C TRP A 141 -16.69 10.59 10.72
N LEU A 142 -17.58 9.62 10.45
CA LEU A 142 -18.78 9.87 9.65
C LEU A 142 -19.70 10.90 10.34
N PRO A 143 -20.11 10.76 11.62
CA PRO A 143 -20.93 11.78 12.29
C PRO A 143 -20.22 13.14 12.45
N ALA A 144 -18.89 13.17 12.49
CA ALA A 144 -18.11 14.40 12.61
C ALA A 144 -18.09 15.24 11.33
N HIS A 145 -18.44 14.67 10.17
CA HIS A 145 -18.38 15.34 8.86
C HIS A 145 -19.76 15.50 8.18
N ILE A 146 -20.83 14.93 8.74
CA ILE A 146 -22.20 15.14 8.25
C ILE A 146 -22.68 16.54 8.62
N ILE A 147 -23.43 17.17 7.71
CA ILE A 147 -24.09 18.47 7.92
C ILE A 147 -25.61 18.27 7.78
N PRO A 148 -26.43 18.68 8.77
CA PRO A 148 -26.08 19.37 10.02
C PRO A 148 -25.39 18.46 11.05
N LEU A 149 -24.54 19.07 11.90
CA LEU A 149 -23.72 18.34 12.86
C LEU A 149 -24.57 17.76 14.00
N PRO A 150 -24.54 16.43 14.25
CA PRO A 150 -25.37 15.82 15.30
C PRO A 150 -25.00 16.26 16.72
N SER A 151 -23.70 16.45 16.99
CA SER A 151 -23.20 16.94 18.27
C SER A 151 -21.77 17.47 18.15
N PRO A 152 -21.42 18.59 18.83
CA PRO A 152 -20.04 19.09 18.91
C PRO A 152 -19.05 18.08 19.50
N ARG A 153 -19.53 17.10 20.27
CA ARG A 153 -18.70 16.05 20.87
C ARG A 153 -18.05 15.15 19.82
N PHE A 154 -18.73 14.86 18.71
CA PHE A 154 -18.16 14.05 17.63
C PHE A 154 -16.98 14.76 16.96
N LEU A 155 -17.06 16.07 16.79
CA LEU A 155 -15.96 16.86 16.24
C LEU A 155 -14.74 16.87 17.18
N ALA A 156 -14.96 17.08 18.48
CA ALA A 156 -13.90 17.04 19.47
C ALA A 156 -13.25 15.66 19.58
N ALA A 157 -14.05 14.60 19.57
CA ALA A 157 -13.57 13.22 19.57
C ALA A 157 -12.77 12.91 18.30
N ASN A 158 -13.28 13.28 17.12
CA ASN A 158 -12.60 13.05 15.84
C ASN A 158 -11.24 13.76 15.79
N ARG A 159 -11.13 14.99 16.30
CA ARG A 159 -9.88 15.75 16.32
C ARG A 159 -8.74 15.01 17.05
N ILE A 160 -9.06 14.18 18.05
CA ILE A 160 -8.09 13.42 18.84
C ILE A 160 -7.93 12.00 18.28
N TRP A 161 -9.04 11.34 17.96
CA TRP A 161 -9.06 9.96 17.53
C TRP A 161 -8.48 9.75 16.12
N ASP A 162 -8.72 10.70 15.22
CA ASP A 162 -8.34 10.56 13.82
C ASP A 162 -6.81 10.53 13.60
N PRO A 163 -6.00 11.38 14.26
CA PRO A 163 -4.53 11.22 14.25
C PRO A 163 -4.05 9.94 14.95
N ILE A 164 -4.65 9.57 16.09
CA ILE A 164 -4.25 8.38 16.86
C ILE A 164 -4.46 7.10 16.03
N SER A 165 -5.63 6.96 15.40
CA SER A 165 -5.93 5.80 14.56
C SER A 165 -4.95 5.65 13.40
N LYS A 166 -4.54 6.75 12.76
CA LYS A 166 -3.52 6.73 11.70
C LYS A 166 -2.13 6.42 12.23
N ALA A 167 -1.78 6.90 13.42
CA ALA A 167 -0.54 6.51 14.08
C ALA A 167 -0.51 5.00 14.38
N LEU A 168 -1.62 4.42 14.83
CA LEU A 168 -1.74 2.97 15.04
C LEU A 168 -1.62 2.18 13.73
N ILE A 169 -2.32 2.60 12.67
CA ILE A 169 -2.23 1.98 11.33
C ILE A 169 -0.79 2.07 10.81
N GLY A 170 -0.17 3.26 10.88
CA GLY A 170 1.22 3.48 10.48
C GLY A 170 2.23 2.68 11.31
N ALA A 171 1.98 2.47 12.60
CA ALA A 171 2.82 1.62 13.44
C ALA A 171 2.75 0.15 13.00
N VAL A 172 1.57 -0.35 12.62
CA VAL A 172 1.39 -1.69 12.06
C VAL A 172 2.11 -1.82 10.72
N ASP A 173 1.95 -0.84 9.82
CA ASP A 173 2.67 -0.77 8.53
C ASP A 173 4.19 -0.86 8.74
N ALA A 174 4.73 0.01 9.60
CA ALA A 174 6.15 0.07 9.91
C ALA A 174 6.64 -1.27 10.49
N SER A 175 5.88 -1.87 11.41
CA SER A 175 6.23 -3.14 12.05
C SER A 175 6.33 -4.28 11.03
N LEU A 176 5.37 -4.38 10.12
CA LEU A 176 5.36 -5.40 9.06
C LEU A 176 6.49 -5.18 8.06
N ASN A 177 6.75 -3.94 7.67
CA ASN A 177 7.85 -3.59 6.77
C ASN A 177 9.23 -3.86 7.39
N ILE A 178 9.42 -3.57 8.68
CA ILE A 178 10.65 -3.89 9.41
C ILE A 178 10.82 -5.42 9.50
N TRP A 179 9.75 -6.14 9.85
CA TRP A 179 9.79 -7.61 9.93
C TRP A 179 10.16 -8.25 8.59
N PHE A 180 9.60 -7.74 7.49
CA PHE A 180 10.00 -8.12 6.14
C PHE A 180 11.51 -7.94 5.92
N LEU A 181 12.05 -6.75 6.20
CA LEU A 181 13.47 -6.43 5.99
C LEU A 181 14.39 -7.33 6.81
N VAL A 182 14.05 -7.58 8.07
CA VAL A 182 14.81 -8.47 8.96
C VAL A 182 14.82 -9.90 8.39
N THR A 183 13.68 -10.38 7.92
CA THR A 183 13.55 -11.72 7.34
C THR A 183 14.40 -11.84 6.07
N VAL A 184 14.33 -10.87 5.16
CA VAL A 184 15.16 -10.86 3.94
C VAL A 184 16.65 -10.82 4.28
N ARG A 185 17.08 -10.00 5.25
CA ARG A 185 18.48 -9.92 5.69
C ARG A 185 18.99 -11.27 6.21
N ARG A 186 18.18 -11.98 6.98
CA ARG A 186 18.51 -13.33 7.49
C ARG A 186 18.71 -14.31 6.34
N VAL A 187 17.76 -14.36 5.40
CA VAL A 187 17.82 -15.24 4.21
C VAL A 187 19.07 -14.94 3.37
N VAL A 188 19.34 -13.67 3.04
CA VAL A 188 20.51 -13.29 2.23
C VAL A 188 21.82 -13.69 2.91
N LYS A 189 21.92 -13.50 4.23
CA LYS A 189 23.10 -13.90 5.01
C LYS A 189 23.27 -15.41 5.08
N PHE A 190 22.20 -16.16 5.24
CA PHE A 190 22.21 -17.62 5.32
C PHE A 190 22.71 -18.26 4.03
N TYR A 191 22.25 -17.79 2.86
CA TYR A 191 22.68 -18.29 1.55
C TYR A 191 23.99 -17.66 1.04
N GLY A 192 24.66 -16.81 1.82
CA GLY A 192 25.95 -16.22 1.44
C GLY A 192 25.89 -15.27 0.23
N LEU A 193 24.72 -14.71 -0.06
CA LEU A 193 24.39 -13.96 -1.28
C LEU A 193 24.93 -12.51 -1.25
N LYS A 194 26.24 -12.31 -1.06
CA LYS A 194 26.89 -10.98 -0.93
C LYS A 194 26.54 -9.99 -2.06
N LYS A 195 26.29 -10.48 -3.28
CA LYS A 195 25.86 -9.67 -4.43
C LYS A 195 24.55 -8.91 -4.17
N TYR A 196 23.70 -9.40 -3.28
CA TYR A 196 22.37 -8.85 -3.00
C TYR A 196 22.33 -7.89 -1.80
N ASP A 197 23.45 -7.67 -1.10
CA ASP A 197 23.51 -6.71 0.01
C ASP A 197 23.17 -5.27 -0.43
N VAL A 198 23.57 -4.89 -1.64
CA VAL A 198 23.20 -3.60 -2.24
C VAL A 198 21.68 -3.49 -2.37
N LEU A 199 21.03 -4.58 -2.77
CA LEU A 199 19.58 -4.64 -2.95
C LEU A 199 18.81 -4.53 -1.64
N VAL A 200 19.32 -5.20 -0.60
CA VAL A 200 18.77 -5.12 0.75
C VAL A 200 18.90 -3.71 1.32
N ARG A 201 20.02 -3.03 1.10
CA ARG A 201 20.20 -1.62 1.50
C ARG A 201 19.25 -0.68 0.75
N PHE A 202 19.06 -0.91 -0.54
CA PHE A 202 18.09 -0.15 -1.33
C PHE A 202 16.66 -0.34 -0.80
N ASN A 203 16.24 -1.58 -0.55
CA ASN A 203 14.92 -1.87 0.03
C ASN A 203 14.76 -1.25 1.44
N ALA A 204 15.81 -1.25 2.26
CA ALA A 204 15.76 -0.59 3.57
C ALA A 204 15.48 0.92 3.45
N ARG A 205 16.06 1.60 2.46
CA ARG A 205 15.78 3.02 2.19
C ARG A 205 14.35 3.23 1.72
N LEU A 206 13.82 2.35 0.87
CA LEU A 206 12.43 2.42 0.43
C LEU A 206 11.45 2.24 1.60
N ILE A 207 11.76 1.39 2.58
CA ILE A 207 10.94 1.23 3.79
C ILE A 207 10.96 2.50 4.64
N ILE A 208 12.13 3.10 4.88
CA ILE A 208 12.23 4.36 5.61
C ILE A 208 11.39 5.44 4.91
N PHE A 209 11.48 5.50 3.58
CA PHE A 209 10.66 6.42 2.79
C PHE A 209 9.16 6.10 2.92
N SER A 210 8.74 4.84 2.86
CA SER A 210 7.33 4.44 3.08
C SER A 210 6.80 4.89 4.43
N VAL A 211 7.56 4.69 5.52
CA VAL A 211 7.17 5.11 6.88
C VAL A 211 7.12 6.64 6.98
N SER A 212 7.99 7.36 6.27
CA SER A 212 7.94 8.83 6.25
C SER A 212 6.65 9.37 5.61
N LEU A 213 6.05 8.64 4.67
CA LEU A 213 4.77 9.01 4.07
C LEU A 213 3.60 8.88 5.05
N ASP A 214 3.66 7.94 6.00
CA ASP A 214 2.67 7.87 7.09
C ASP A 214 2.77 9.09 8.01
N ALA A 215 4.00 9.48 8.36
CA ALA A 215 4.24 10.68 9.14
C ALA A 215 3.73 11.94 8.41
N LEU A 216 3.90 12.00 7.08
CA LEU A 216 3.34 13.06 6.23
C LEU A 216 1.81 13.11 6.32
N LEU A 217 1.11 11.98 6.19
CA LEU A 217 -0.37 11.95 6.30
C LEU A 217 -0.85 12.39 7.67
N ILE A 218 -0.17 11.99 8.74
CA ILE A 218 -0.50 12.43 10.11
C ILE A 218 -0.26 13.94 10.23
N GLY A 219 0.84 14.47 9.68
CA GLY A 219 1.13 15.90 9.66
C GLY A 219 0.05 16.72 8.95
N LEU A 220 -0.47 16.22 7.82
CA LEU A 220 -1.51 16.88 7.04
C LEU A 220 -2.85 16.98 7.76
N LEU A 221 -3.12 16.14 8.76
CA LEU A 221 -4.33 16.27 9.58
C LEU A 221 -4.35 17.52 10.46
N PHE A 222 -3.18 18.09 10.76
CA PHE A 222 -3.10 19.32 11.54
C PHE A 222 -3.34 20.57 10.68
N MET A 223 -3.49 20.41 9.36
CA MET A 223 -3.80 21.53 8.46
C MET A 223 -5.24 22.03 8.69
N PRO A 224 -5.49 23.34 8.57
CA PRO A 224 -6.83 23.91 8.74
C PRO A 224 -7.84 23.41 7.71
N ASN A 225 -7.37 23.04 6.52
CA ASN A 225 -8.21 22.61 5.40
C ASN A 225 -8.17 21.07 5.25
N PRO A 226 -9.26 20.34 5.60
CA PRO A 226 -9.31 18.88 5.54
C PRO A 226 -9.27 18.32 4.11
N PHE A 227 -9.60 19.13 3.09
CA PHE A 227 -9.55 18.70 1.69
C PHE A 227 -8.11 18.46 1.22
N ILE A 228 -7.14 19.21 1.75
CA ILE A 228 -5.73 18.99 1.43
C ILE A 228 -5.32 17.59 1.86
N TYR A 229 -5.66 17.20 3.09
CA TYR A 229 -5.39 15.84 3.58
C TYR A 229 -6.00 14.78 2.64
N LEU A 230 -7.25 14.96 2.22
CA LEU A 230 -7.94 14.02 1.34
C LEU A 230 -7.28 13.89 -0.05
N MET A 231 -6.69 14.97 -0.57
CA MET A 231 -5.97 14.99 -1.85
C MET A 231 -4.60 14.32 -1.80
N PHE A 232 -3.90 14.41 -0.66
CA PHE A 232 -2.60 13.75 -0.46
C PHE A 232 -2.72 12.27 -0.12
N HIS A 233 -3.90 11.84 0.28
CA HIS A 233 -4.19 10.45 0.58
C HIS A 233 -3.84 9.54 -0.62
N PRO A 234 -4.43 9.72 -1.83
CA PRO A 234 -4.07 8.90 -2.98
C PRO A 234 -2.63 9.12 -3.48
N VAL A 235 -2.00 10.26 -3.19
CA VAL A 235 -0.56 10.47 -3.47
C VAL A 235 0.27 9.45 -2.69
N VAL A 236 0.04 9.37 -1.38
CA VAL A 236 0.83 8.54 -0.48
C VAL A 236 0.61 7.07 -0.76
N TYR A 237 -0.63 6.61 -0.87
CA TYR A 237 -0.93 5.20 -1.09
C TYR A 237 -0.49 4.72 -2.48
N MET A 238 -0.55 5.58 -3.52
CA MET A 238 0.04 5.25 -4.83
C MET A 238 1.57 5.07 -4.76
N ILE A 239 2.27 5.93 -4.03
CA ILE A 239 3.72 5.79 -3.81
C ILE A 239 4.03 4.51 -3.03
N LYS A 240 3.31 4.26 -1.94
CA LYS A 240 3.49 3.03 -1.15
C LYS A 240 3.25 1.79 -2.00
N LEU A 241 2.16 1.73 -2.77
CA LEU A 241 1.90 0.63 -3.68
C LEU A 241 3.05 0.42 -4.69
N ASN A 242 3.60 1.50 -5.24
CA ASN A 242 4.74 1.40 -6.17
C ASN A 242 5.99 0.83 -5.49
N ILE A 243 6.26 1.25 -4.24
CA ILE A 243 7.33 0.71 -3.40
C ILE A 243 7.12 -0.80 -3.20
N GLU A 244 5.92 -1.22 -2.79
CA GLU A 244 5.55 -2.62 -2.59
C GLU A 244 5.78 -3.46 -3.86
N MET A 245 5.32 -2.95 -5.02
CA MET A 245 5.52 -3.60 -6.31
C MET A 245 7.00 -3.66 -6.73
N THR A 246 7.79 -2.61 -6.45
CA THR A 246 9.24 -2.60 -6.70
C THR A 246 9.90 -3.73 -5.93
N MET A 247 9.62 -3.80 -4.64
CA MET A 247 10.23 -4.77 -3.76
C MET A 247 9.81 -6.21 -4.11
N ALA A 248 8.56 -6.45 -4.47
CA ALA A 248 8.08 -7.76 -4.91
C ALA A 248 8.85 -8.30 -6.13
N SER A 249 9.13 -7.45 -7.13
CA SER A 249 9.93 -7.83 -8.31
C SER A 249 11.38 -8.20 -7.96
N LEU A 250 11.93 -7.59 -6.92
CA LEU A 250 13.29 -7.84 -6.44
C LEU A 250 13.39 -9.15 -5.67
N ILE A 251 12.37 -9.47 -4.85
CA ILE A 251 12.26 -10.76 -4.15
C ILE A 251 12.18 -11.92 -5.14
N LEU A 252 11.37 -11.79 -6.20
CA LEU A 252 11.24 -12.84 -7.22
C LEU A 252 12.59 -13.16 -7.91
N LYS A 253 13.47 -12.17 -8.05
CA LYS A 253 14.83 -12.39 -8.56
C LYS A 253 15.70 -13.16 -7.56
N LEU A 254 15.61 -12.82 -6.28
CA LEU A 254 16.30 -13.52 -5.19
C LEU A 254 15.87 -14.99 -5.08
N ALA A 255 14.56 -15.26 -5.16
CA ALA A 255 14.00 -16.60 -5.00
C ALA A 255 14.33 -17.57 -6.15
N ARG A 256 14.73 -17.06 -7.32
CA ARG A 256 15.15 -17.90 -8.46
C ARG A 256 16.56 -18.46 -8.32
N VAL A 257 17.41 -17.88 -7.47
CA VAL A 257 18.81 -18.32 -7.31
C VAL A 257 18.92 -19.70 -6.64
N PRO A 258 18.24 -19.97 -5.50
CA PRO A 258 18.28 -21.30 -4.89
C PRO A 258 17.80 -22.42 -5.83
N LEU A 259 16.82 -22.12 -6.71
CA LEU A 259 16.30 -23.03 -7.72
C LEU A 259 17.31 -23.33 -8.84
N ALA A 260 18.04 -22.32 -9.31
CA ALA A 260 19.07 -22.51 -10.32
C ALA A 260 20.25 -23.34 -9.77
N ASP A 261 20.68 -23.07 -8.54
CA ASP A 261 21.77 -23.82 -7.90
C ASP A 261 21.36 -25.28 -7.61
N THR A 262 20.13 -25.52 -7.14
CA THR A 262 19.61 -26.89 -6.97
C THR A 262 19.42 -27.62 -8.30
N MET A 263 18.99 -26.93 -9.36
CA MET A 263 18.93 -27.52 -10.70
C MET A 263 20.32 -27.87 -11.23
N ALA A 264 21.31 -26.97 -11.07
CA ALA A 264 22.69 -27.21 -11.48
C ALA A 264 23.31 -28.40 -10.72
N LEU A 265 23.06 -28.52 -9.41
CA LEU A 265 23.49 -29.68 -8.62
C LEU A 265 22.80 -30.96 -9.09
N ARG A 266 21.49 -30.92 -9.38
CA ARG A 266 20.74 -32.08 -9.89
C ARG A 266 21.20 -32.53 -11.28
N GLU A 267 21.55 -31.60 -12.15
CA GLU A 267 22.09 -31.87 -13.49
C GLU A 267 23.50 -32.48 -13.42
N ARG A 268 24.33 -32.00 -12.50
CA ARG A 268 25.66 -32.59 -12.20
C ARG A 268 25.58 -33.98 -11.57
N SER A 269 24.45 -34.31 -10.94
CA SER A 269 24.20 -35.60 -10.28
C SER A 269 23.54 -36.63 -11.21
N ARG A 270 23.15 -36.26 -12.44
CA ARG A 270 22.59 -37.22 -13.40
C ARG A 270 23.70 -38.14 -13.93
N PRO A 271 23.57 -39.47 -13.83
CA PRO A 271 24.52 -40.39 -14.44
C PRO A 271 24.50 -40.22 -15.97
N SER A 272 25.67 -40.10 -16.58
CA SER A 272 25.82 -40.06 -18.04
C SER A 272 25.41 -41.42 -18.64
N MET A 273 24.19 -41.54 -19.18
CA MET A 273 23.85 -42.61 -20.11
C MET A 273 24.47 -42.33 -21.48
N THR A 274 25.79 -42.36 -21.57
CA THR A 274 26.52 -42.36 -22.85
C THR A 274 27.66 -43.36 -22.73
N GLY A 275 27.33 -44.63 -22.88
CA GLY A 275 28.26 -45.74 -22.93
C GLY A 275 27.61 -46.91 -23.64
N ARG A 276 27.37 -46.78 -24.96
CA ARG A 276 27.21 -47.97 -25.81
C ARG A 276 28.61 -48.41 -26.22
N PRO A 277 29.05 -49.63 -25.91
CA PRO A 277 30.30 -50.17 -26.45
C PRO A 277 30.14 -50.31 -27.97
N SER A 278 31.09 -49.77 -28.71
CA SER A 278 31.28 -50.06 -30.13
C SER A 278 31.79 -51.49 -30.27
N GLU A 279 30.92 -52.42 -30.62
CA GLU A 279 31.35 -53.70 -31.17
C GLU A 279 31.75 -53.49 -32.64
N THR A 280 33.03 -53.21 -32.84
CA THR A 280 33.74 -53.57 -34.06
C THR A 280 34.00 -55.07 -34.04
N VAL A 281 33.32 -55.83 -34.89
CA VAL A 281 33.79 -57.16 -35.31
C VAL A 281 33.92 -57.15 -36.82
N SER A 282 35.16 -57.19 -37.26
CA SER A 282 35.64 -57.45 -38.60
C SER A 282 35.78 -58.95 -38.85
N VAL A 283 35.44 -59.35 -40.09
CA VAL A 283 35.61 -60.66 -40.77
C VAL A 283 34.55 -61.71 -40.46
#